data_AF-A0A8H7LAJ4-F1
#
_entry.id   AF-A0A8H7LAJ4-F1
#
_cell.length_a   1.000
_cell.length_b   1.000
_cell.length_c   1.000
_cell.angle_alpha   90.00
_cell.angle_beta   90.00
_cell.angle_gamma   90.00
#
_symmetry.space_group_name_H-M   'P 1'
#
loop_
_entity.id
_entity.type
_entity.pdbx_description
1 polymer ?
#
loop_
_entity_poly.entity_id
_entity_poly.type
_entity_poly.pdbx_seq_one_letter_code
_entity_poly.pdbx_strand_id
1 'polypeptide(L)'
;MFSSLLPKPKHCSHETIKVLSYEDTVPLKVKYPNLRHHFPRYTLETCPDDSLAVCVAETRKFIDDLLLKSQGGDAPGPEPTLVTYTPNSLSDGDNRGRTLEIRNYKEDPLLPPKFKLRKNREKEPSPPPPILKSAPTEKITKDVKDKWHIPSAVSNWKNNQGFAISLDKRVHAASGGSSAQGPDLNIEKFTALSLALESADKQAREELELRNEHRKQLAIREQAEKEKQLKALLDKSRQAKRNIDYDHDHTRKRYRGS
;
A
#
# COMPACT_ATOMS: atom_id res chain seq x y z
N MET A 1 -35.97 36.41 7.08
CA MET A 1 -35.69 37.84 6.84
C MET A 1 -34.18 38.15 6.84
N PHE A 2 -33.35 37.39 6.11
CA PHE A 2 -31.87 37.59 6.09
C PHE A 2 -31.29 37.54 4.67
N SER A 3 -32.05 37.93 3.65
CA SER A 3 -31.61 37.89 2.24
C SER A 3 -30.99 39.21 1.75
N SER A 4 -31.05 40.29 2.54
CA SER A 4 -30.79 41.65 2.03
C SER A 4 -29.40 42.23 2.35
N LEU A 5 -28.50 41.48 3.00
CA LEU A 5 -27.20 41.98 3.45
C LEU A 5 -25.97 41.41 2.74
N LEU A 6 -26.13 40.64 1.67
CA LEU A 6 -25.00 40.20 0.86
C LEU A 6 -24.72 41.19 -0.29
N PRO A 7 -23.48 41.69 -0.45
CA PRO A 7 -23.13 42.54 -1.58
C PRO A 7 -23.38 41.77 -2.88
N LYS A 8 -24.08 42.40 -3.83
CA LYS A 8 -24.35 41.80 -5.14
C LYS A 8 -23.00 41.52 -5.83
N PRO A 9 -22.75 40.28 -6.31
CA PRO A 9 -21.51 39.95 -6.99
C PRO A 9 -21.33 40.79 -8.26
N LYS A 10 -20.08 41.02 -8.67
CA LYS A 10 -19.69 41.78 -9.88
C LYS A 10 -19.94 40.99 -11.18
N HIS A 11 -21.06 40.28 -11.28
CA HIS A 11 -21.50 39.61 -12.50
C HIS A 11 -22.29 40.57 -13.41
N CYS A 12 -22.21 40.35 -14.72
CA CYS A 12 -23.14 40.94 -15.68
C CYS A 12 -24.56 40.46 -15.36
N SER A 13 -25.56 41.32 -15.56
CA SER A 13 -26.99 41.03 -15.28
C SER A 13 -27.55 39.79 -15.99
N HIS A 14 -26.82 39.25 -16.98
CA HIS A 14 -27.16 38.01 -17.70
C HIS A 14 -26.69 36.72 -17.02
N GLU A 15 -25.64 36.77 -16.19
CA GLU A 15 -25.21 35.61 -15.41
C GLU A 15 -25.99 35.61 -14.11
N THR A 16 -27.15 34.94 -14.11
CA THR A 16 -27.90 34.75 -12.87
C THR A 16 -27.04 33.88 -11.96
N ILE A 17 -26.37 34.47 -10.97
CA ILE A 17 -26.13 33.74 -9.73
C ILE A 17 -27.54 33.51 -9.19
N LYS A 18 -28.11 32.36 -9.54
CA LYS A 18 -29.40 31.92 -9.02
C LYS A 18 -29.22 31.93 -7.52
N VAL A 19 -29.80 32.93 -6.86
CA VAL A 19 -30.03 32.91 -5.43
C VAL A 19 -30.85 31.65 -5.22
N LEU A 20 -30.20 30.59 -4.73
CA LEU A 20 -30.85 29.30 -4.62
C LEU A 20 -32.08 29.44 -3.76
N SER A 21 -33.14 28.82 -4.25
CA SER A 21 -34.35 28.63 -3.50
C SER A 21 -34.39 27.20 -2.96
N TYR A 22 -35.10 26.99 -1.85
CA TYR A 22 -35.37 25.63 -1.34
C TYR A 22 -35.99 24.73 -2.42
N GLU A 23 -36.78 25.33 -3.31
CA GLU A 23 -37.42 24.68 -4.46
C GLU A 23 -36.45 23.99 -5.41
N ASP A 24 -35.20 24.48 -5.53
CA ASP A 24 -34.18 23.88 -6.39
C ASP A 24 -33.64 22.55 -5.82
N THR A 25 -33.91 22.27 -4.54
CA THR A 25 -33.51 21.00 -3.88
C THR A 25 -34.55 19.90 -4.01
N VAL A 26 -35.79 20.25 -4.33
CA VAL A 26 -36.90 19.30 -4.41
C VAL A 26 -36.93 18.69 -5.82
N PRO A 27 -36.82 17.35 -5.97
CA PRO A 27 -36.90 16.72 -7.28
C PRO A 27 -38.21 17.06 -7.99
N LEU A 28 -38.16 17.35 -9.29
CA LEU A 28 -39.34 17.78 -10.07
C LEU A 28 -40.53 16.82 -9.93
N LYS A 29 -40.28 15.51 -9.93
CA LYS A 29 -41.29 14.44 -9.73
C LYS A 29 -41.99 14.50 -8.38
N VAL A 30 -41.31 14.98 -7.34
CA VAL A 30 -41.88 15.15 -6.00
C VAL A 30 -42.63 16.47 -5.92
N LYS A 31 -42.08 17.53 -6.52
CA LYS A 31 -42.71 18.85 -6.56
C LYS A 31 -44.04 18.86 -7.31
N TYR A 32 -44.13 18.10 -8.40
CA TYR A 32 -45.35 18.00 -9.22
C TYR A 32 -45.75 16.53 -9.45
N PRO A 33 -46.31 15.86 -8.43
CA PRO A 33 -46.56 14.41 -8.48
C PRO A 33 -47.60 14.01 -9.53
N ASN A 34 -48.58 14.87 -9.79
CA ASN A 34 -49.64 14.62 -10.77
C ASN A 34 -49.28 15.12 -12.19
N LEU A 35 -48.14 15.79 -12.35
CA LEU A 35 -47.70 16.29 -13.64
C LEU A 35 -46.86 15.22 -14.33
N ARG A 36 -47.30 14.79 -15.52
CA ARG A 36 -46.46 13.92 -16.36
C ARG A 36 -45.28 14.75 -16.88
N HIS A 37 -44.11 14.56 -16.28
CA HIS A 37 -42.90 15.23 -16.72
C HIS A 37 -42.46 14.72 -18.09
N HIS A 38 -42.47 15.61 -19.07
CA HIS A 38 -41.98 15.34 -20.42
C HIS A 38 -40.57 15.93 -20.56
N PHE A 39 -39.57 15.05 -20.66
CA PHE A 39 -38.18 15.43 -20.91
C PHE A 39 -37.76 14.88 -22.28
N PRO A 40 -38.10 15.59 -23.37
CA PRO A 40 -37.81 15.11 -24.72
C PRO A 40 -36.31 15.04 -24.94
N ARG A 41 -35.87 13.99 -25.64
CA ARG A 41 -34.49 13.83 -26.09
C ARG A 41 -34.46 14.14 -27.58
N TYR A 42 -34.40 15.42 -27.90
CA TYR A 42 -34.38 15.85 -29.28
C TYR A 42 -33.02 15.57 -29.91
N THR A 43 -33.03 14.94 -31.08
CA THR A 43 -31.91 14.92 -32.02
C THR A 43 -32.16 15.97 -33.09
N LEU A 44 -31.18 16.23 -33.96
CA LEU A 44 -31.35 17.16 -35.09
C LEU A 44 -32.56 16.80 -35.96
N GLU A 45 -32.87 15.52 -36.12
CA GLU A 45 -33.99 15.04 -36.94
C GLU A 45 -35.31 14.96 -36.16
N THR A 46 -35.26 14.79 -34.84
CA THR A 46 -36.45 14.57 -33.99
C THR A 46 -36.95 15.86 -33.34
N CYS A 47 -36.20 16.96 -33.47
CA CYS A 47 -36.60 18.24 -32.91
C CYS A 47 -37.77 18.83 -33.72
N PRO A 48 -38.87 19.25 -33.08
CA PRO A 48 -40.00 19.86 -33.78
C PRO A 48 -39.75 21.33 -34.19
N ASP A 49 -38.65 21.93 -33.70
CA ASP A 49 -38.31 23.34 -33.91
C ASP A 49 -36.87 23.46 -34.40
N ASP A 50 -36.59 24.53 -35.15
CA ASP A 50 -35.28 24.78 -35.76
C ASP A 50 -34.24 25.27 -34.74
N SER A 51 -34.63 25.52 -33.49
CA SER A 51 -33.75 26.01 -32.42
C SER A 51 -32.49 25.17 -32.22
N LEU A 52 -32.59 23.82 -32.29
CA LEU A 52 -31.40 22.97 -32.20
C LEU A 52 -30.49 23.12 -33.42
N ALA A 53 -31.06 23.21 -34.62
CA ALA A 53 -30.28 23.39 -35.85
C ALA A 53 -29.57 24.75 -35.85
N VAL A 54 -30.24 25.81 -35.42
CA VAL A 54 -29.68 27.16 -35.25
C VAL A 54 -28.53 27.14 -34.24
N CYS A 55 -28.75 26.56 -33.06
CA CYS A 55 -27.72 26.45 -32.02
C CYS A 55 -26.48 25.69 -32.52
N VAL A 56 -26.68 24.57 -33.24
CA VAL A 56 -25.56 23.82 -33.83
C VAL A 56 -24.84 24.61 -34.91
N ALA A 57 -25.57 25.35 -35.76
CA ALA A 57 -24.94 26.18 -36.79
C ALA A 57 -24.13 27.35 -36.19
N GLU A 58 -24.65 28.01 -35.17
CA GLU A 58 -23.97 29.12 -34.48
C GLU A 58 -22.73 28.64 -33.71
N THR A 59 -22.87 27.56 -32.94
CA THR A 59 -21.75 26.96 -32.21
C THR A 59 -20.67 26.44 -33.15
N ARG A 60 -21.06 25.83 -34.27
CA ARG A 60 -20.12 25.40 -35.31
C ARG A 60 -19.35 26.57 -35.89
N LYS A 61 -20.04 27.65 -36.31
CA LYS A 61 -19.38 28.86 -36.82
C LYS A 61 -18.36 29.42 -35.82
N PHE A 62 -18.76 29.53 -34.56
CA PHE A 62 -17.87 30.02 -33.50
C PHE A 62 -16.64 29.12 -33.28
N ILE A 63 -16.82 27.80 -33.31
CA ILE A 63 -15.70 26.85 -33.18
C ILE A 63 -14.79 26.93 -34.41
N ASP A 64 -15.34 27.01 -35.62
CA ASP A 64 -14.59 27.14 -36.86
C ASP A 64 -13.74 28.43 -36.85
N ASP A 65 -14.28 29.54 -36.33
CA ASP A 65 -13.55 30.80 -36.14
C ASP A 65 -12.40 30.66 -35.12
N LEU A 66 -12.62 29.94 -34.01
CA LEU A 66 -11.58 29.67 -33.02
C LEU A 66 -10.48 28.76 -33.59
N LEU A 67 -10.85 27.77 -34.39
CA LEU A 67 -9.90 26.88 -35.05
C LEU A 67 -9.06 27.65 -36.05
N LEU A 68 -9.67 28.50 -36.89
CA LEU A 68 -8.97 29.35 -37.85
C LEU A 68 -7.96 30.26 -37.13
N LYS A 69 -8.38 30.90 -36.05
CA LYS A 69 -7.52 31.74 -35.21
C LYS A 69 -6.37 30.95 -34.57
N SER A 70 -6.62 29.72 -34.12
CA SER A 70 -5.58 28.88 -33.51
C SER A 70 -4.52 28.39 -34.49
N GLN A 71 -4.91 28.16 -35.76
CA GLN A 71 -4.00 27.74 -36.83
C GLN A 71 -3.12 28.88 -37.37
N GLY A 72 -3.23 30.09 -36.79
CA GLY A 72 -2.50 31.28 -37.24
C GLY A 72 -3.03 31.83 -38.55
N GLY A 73 -4.22 31.39 -38.99
CA GLY A 73 -4.94 32.02 -40.07
C GLY A 73 -5.52 33.33 -39.56
N ASP A 74 -4.79 34.43 -39.76
CA ASP A 74 -5.47 35.72 -39.84
C ASP A 74 -6.42 35.63 -41.04
N ALA A 75 -7.70 35.91 -40.81
CA ALA A 75 -8.64 36.12 -41.90
C ALA A 75 -8.02 37.12 -42.90
N PRO A 76 -8.25 36.96 -44.22
CA PRO A 76 -7.68 37.86 -45.23
C PRO A 76 -7.86 39.29 -44.77
N GLY A 77 -6.74 40.02 -44.67
CA GLY A 77 -6.66 41.31 -44.00
C GLY A 77 -7.85 42.19 -44.39
N PRO A 78 -8.66 42.62 -43.42
CA PRO A 78 -9.92 43.29 -43.72
C PRO A 78 -9.66 44.51 -44.60
N GLU A 79 -10.46 44.63 -45.65
CA GLU A 79 -10.59 45.86 -46.43
C GLU A 79 -10.78 47.05 -45.47
N PRO A 80 -10.29 48.26 -45.83
CA PRO A 80 -10.40 49.42 -44.97
C PRO A 80 -11.83 49.63 -44.46
N THR A 81 -12.00 49.66 -43.14
CA THR A 81 -13.31 49.87 -42.52
C THR A 81 -13.47 51.33 -42.12
N LEU A 82 -14.51 51.99 -42.65
CA LEU A 82 -14.87 53.35 -42.26
C LEU A 82 -15.84 53.29 -41.07
N VAL A 83 -15.43 53.87 -39.94
CA VAL A 83 -16.20 53.93 -38.69
C VAL A 83 -16.45 55.39 -38.32
N THR A 84 -17.71 55.76 -38.10
CA THR A 84 -18.08 57.09 -37.59
C THR A 84 -17.98 57.14 -36.07
N TYR A 85 -17.08 57.97 -35.55
CA TYR A 85 -16.87 58.18 -34.13
C TYR A 85 -17.43 59.53 -33.68
N THR A 86 -18.37 59.49 -32.73
CA THR A 86 -18.91 60.67 -32.03
C THR A 86 -18.27 60.78 -30.64
N PRO A 87 -17.45 61.82 -30.36
CA PRO A 87 -16.79 61.95 -29.07
C PRO A 87 -17.77 62.36 -27.96
N ASN A 88 -17.57 61.82 -26.76
CA ASN A 88 -18.48 61.99 -25.62
C ASN A 88 -18.34 63.35 -24.88
N SER A 89 -17.52 64.28 -25.41
CA SER A 89 -17.07 65.50 -24.73
C SER A 89 -17.49 66.81 -25.41
N LEU A 90 -18.53 66.80 -26.25
CA LEU A 90 -18.94 68.00 -27.00
C LEU A 90 -19.99 68.82 -26.23
N SER A 91 -19.53 69.99 -25.78
CA SER A 91 -20.37 71.14 -25.41
C SER A 91 -21.15 71.62 -26.65
N ASP A 92 -22.43 71.30 -26.68
CA ASP A 92 -23.61 71.94 -27.30
C ASP A 92 -23.51 72.74 -28.63
N GLY A 93 -22.54 72.50 -29.51
CA GLY A 93 -22.43 73.30 -30.75
C GLY A 93 -21.94 72.64 -32.02
N ASP A 94 -21.27 71.47 -31.96
CA ASP A 94 -20.71 70.84 -33.16
C ASP A 94 -20.98 69.33 -33.17
N ASN A 95 -22.19 68.94 -33.61
CA ASN A 95 -22.63 67.55 -33.77
C ASN A 95 -21.95 66.85 -34.97
N ARG A 96 -20.67 67.14 -35.25
CA ARG A 96 -19.92 66.55 -36.35
C ARG A 96 -19.15 65.34 -35.85
N GLY A 97 -19.75 64.16 -36.02
CA GLY A 97 -19.04 62.89 -35.90
C GLY A 97 -17.82 62.88 -36.84
N ARG A 98 -16.71 62.29 -36.39
CA ARG A 98 -15.49 62.13 -37.19
C ARG A 98 -15.53 60.76 -37.84
N THR A 99 -15.39 60.70 -39.17
CA THR A 99 -15.26 59.42 -39.89
C THR A 99 -13.79 58.99 -39.86
N LEU A 100 -13.52 57.82 -39.28
CA LEU A 100 -12.19 57.22 -39.17
C LEU A 100 -12.09 56.03 -40.10
N GLU A 101 -10.95 55.89 -40.78
CA GLU A 101 -10.64 54.71 -41.58
C GLU A 101 -9.65 53.83 -40.82
N ILE A 102 -10.06 52.60 -40.50
CA ILE A 102 -9.23 51.62 -39.78
C ILE A 102 -8.66 50.64 -40.81
N ARG A 103 -7.33 50.56 -40.85
CA ARG A 103 -6.56 49.64 -41.70
C ARG A 103 -5.54 48.87 -40.88
N ASN A 104 -5.35 47.59 -41.21
CA ASN A 104 -4.27 46.79 -40.63
C ASN A 104 -2.95 47.16 -41.29
N TYR A 105 -1.92 47.43 -40.49
CA TYR A 105 -0.57 47.68 -40.99
C TYR A 105 0.08 46.36 -41.41
N LYS A 106 0.70 46.32 -42.60
CA LYS A 106 1.39 45.13 -43.11
C LYS A 106 2.73 44.96 -42.38
N GLU A 107 2.87 43.87 -41.63
CA GLU A 107 4.10 43.54 -40.89
C GLU A 107 5.13 42.77 -41.74
N ASP A 108 6.41 42.84 -41.34
CA ASP A 108 7.51 42.13 -41.98
C ASP A 108 7.51 40.65 -41.56
N PRO A 109 7.45 39.69 -42.51
CA PRO A 109 7.45 38.26 -42.18
C PRO A 109 8.76 37.77 -41.55
N LEU A 110 9.87 38.50 -41.65
CA LEU A 110 11.17 38.12 -41.09
C LEU A 110 11.41 38.66 -39.68
N LEU A 111 10.47 39.44 -39.13
CA LEU A 111 10.63 40.03 -37.82
C LEU A 111 10.49 38.97 -36.71
N PRO A 112 11.37 38.95 -35.70
CA PRO A 112 11.23 38.05 -34.56
C PRO A 112 10.04 38.44 -33.66
N PRO A 113 9.56 37.53 -32.78
CA PRO A 113 8.46 37.81 -31.87
C PRO A 113 8.70 39.05 -30.99
N LYS A 114 7.79 40.02 -31.06
CA LYS A 114 7.93 41.34 -30.40
C LYS A 114 7.83 41.30 -28.87
N PHE A 115 7.10 40.35 -28.31
CA PHE A 115 6.78 40.33 -26.87
C PHE A 115 7.26 39.06 -26.17
N LYS A 116 7.86 39.21 -24.98
CA LYS A 116 8.18 38.10 -24.08
C LYS A 116 6.94 37.74 -23.24
N LEU A 117 6.44 36.52 -23.39
CA LEU A 117 5.30 36.02 -22.61
C LEU A 117 5.71 35.83 -21.15
N ARG A 118 4.99 36.47 -20.21
CA ARG A 118 5.13 36.22 -18.76
C ARG A 118 3.98 35.33 -18.29
N LYS A 119 4.24 34.48 -17.29
CA LYS A 119 3.19 33.71 -16.63
C LYS A 119 2.36 34.63 -15.74
N ASN A 120 1.09 34.79 -16.05
CA ASN A 120 0.17 35.53 -15.20
C ASN A 120 -0.14 34.72 -13.94
N ARG A 121 -0.36 35.42 -12.82
CA ARG A 121 -0.97 34.80 -11.63
C ARG A 121 -2.39 34.38 -11.97
N GLU A 122 -2.83 33.28 -11.36
CA GLU A 122 -4.20 32.81 -11.48
C GLU A 122 -5.18 33.90 -11.05
N LYS A 123 -6.22 34.11 -11.85
CA LYS A 123 -7.30 35.06 -11.51
C LYS A 123 -8.10 34.47 -10.36
N GLU A 124 -8.65 35.31 -9.48
CA GLU A 124 -9.61 34.84 -8.49
C GLU A 124 -10.74 34.09 -9.20
N PRO A 125 -11.10 32.88 -8.74
CA PRO A 125 -12.17 32.11 -9.36
C PRO A 125 -13.49 32.86 -9.22
N SER A 126 -14.45 32.55 -10.10
CA SER A 126 -15.84 32.95 -9.91
C SER A 126 -16.30 32.55 -8.49
N PRO A 127 -17.21 33.32 -7.85
CA PRO A 127 -17.67 32.99 -6.50
C PRO A 127 -18.16 31.54 -6.45
N PRO A 128 -17.85 30.80 -5.36
CA PRO A 128 -18.14 29.38 -5.31
C PRO A 128 -19.65 29.15 -5.45
N PRO A 129 -20.07 28.16 -6.27
CA PRO A 129 -21.48 27.83 -6.37
C PRO A 129 -21.98 27.33 -5.01
N PRO A 130 -23.25 27.59 -4.70
CA PRO A 130 -23.80 27.21 -3.41
C PRO A 130 -23.99 25.69 -3.28
N ILE A 131 -23.73 25.17 -2.07
CA ILE A 131 -23.67 23.74 -1.79
C ILE A 131 -25.06 23.23 -1.37
N LEU A 132 -25.68 22.41 -2.23
CA LEU A 132 -26.97 21.76 -1.96
C LEU A 132 -26.75 20.38 -1.31
N LYS A 133 -26.83 20.31 0.03
CA LYS A 133 -26.86 19.05 0.78
C LYS A 133 -28.25 18.83 1.35
N SER A 134 -28.73 17.58 1.28
CA SER A 134 -29.86 17.17 2.12
C SER A 134 -29.47 17.41 3.59
N ALA A 135 -30.40 17.91 4.40
CA ALA A 135 -30.18 17.99 5.83
C ALA A 135 -29.79 16.58 6.35
N PRO A 136 -28.69 16.43 7.12
CA PRO A 136 -28.40 15.16 7.77
C PRO A 136 -29.59 14.82 8.67
N THR A 137 -30.31 13.76 8.34
CA THR A 137 -31.52 13.34 9.06
C THR A 137 -31.21 12.96 10.50
N GLU A 138 -29.96 12.59 10.79
CA GLU A 138 -29.49 12.21 12.11
C GLU A 138 -28.22 12.99 12.44
N LYS A 139 -28.21 13.64 13.60
CA LYS A 139 -26.98 14.21 14.17
C LYS A 139 -26.06 13.04 14.49
N ILE A 140 -24.77 13.15 14.14
CA ILE A 140 -23.76 12.13 14.48
C ILE A 140 -23.84 11.87 15.99
N THR A 141 -24.23 10.64 16.37
CA THR A 141 -24.26 10.21 17.76
C THR A 141 -22.83 9.99 18.27
N LYS A 142 -22.65 10.07 19.59
CA LYS A 142 -21.33 9.84 20.23
C LYS A 142 -20.80 8.45 19.88
N ASP A 143 -21.67 7.44 19.89
CA ASP A 143 -21.33 6.06 19.57
C ASP A 143 -20.79 5.90 18.14
N VAL A 144 -21.36 6.61 17.16
CA VAL A 144 -20.86 6.59 15.78
C VAL A 144 -19.50 7.27 15.72
N LYS A 145 -19.33 8.41 16.39
CA LYS A 145 -18.04 9.11 16.44
C LYS A 145 -16.95 8.23 17.06
N ASP A 146 -17.25 7.52 18.13
CA ASP A 146 -16.30 6.67 18.84
C ASP A 146 -15.95 5.41 18.04
N LYS A 147 -16.91 4.81 17.34
CA LYS A 147 -16.64 3.70 16.40
C LYS A 147 -15.70 4.09 15.26
N TRP A 148 -15.80 5.33 14.80
CA TRP A 148 -14.94 5.89 13.75
C TRP A 148 -13.73 6.65 14.30
N HIS A 149 -13.44 6.54 15.61
CA HIS A 149 -12.26 7.14 16.21
C HIS A 149 -11.02 6.31 15.85
N ILE A 150 -10.22 6.83 14.92
CA ILE A 150 -8.95 6.21 14.53
C ILE A 150 -7.88 6.59 15.59
N PRO A 151 -7.22 5.62 16.24
CA PRO A 151 -6.20 5.90 17.25
C PRO A 151 -4.97 6.57 16.64
N SER A 152 -4.27 7.37 17.44
CA SER A 152 -3.05 8.06 17.01
C SER A 152 -1.95 7.08 16.61
N ALA A 153 -1.28 7.32 15.48
CA ALA A 153 -0.14 6.52 15.05
C ALA A 153 1.11 6.84 15.89
N VAL A 154 1.63 5.85 16.60
CA VAL A 154 2.93 5.89 17.29
C VAL A 154 3.86 4.92 16.57
N SER A 155 5.05 5.37 16.18
CA SER A 155 6.03 4.51 15.52
C SER A 155 7.26 4.27 16.40
N ASN A 156 7.89 3.10 16.26
CA ASN A 156 9.11 2.78 16.99
C ASN A 156 10.36 3.45 16.39
N TRP A 157 10.37 3.74 15.09
CA TRP A 157 11.54 4.29 14.39
C TRP A 157 11.56 5.81 14.30
N LYS A 158 10.39 6.44 14.13
CA LYS A 158 10.31 7.87 13.81
C LYS A 158 9.50 8.64 14.84
N ASN A 159 10.13 9.68 15.38
CA ASN A 159 9.50 10.71 16.19
C ASN A 159 10.04 12.07 15.75
N ASN A 160 9.55 12.58 14.61
CA ASN A 160 10.04 13.83 14.01
C ASN A 160 9.79 15.06 14.88
N GLN A 161 8.64 15.12 15.56
CA GLN A 161 8.25 16.21 16.44
C GLN A 161 8.78 16.05 17.89
N GLY A 162 9.48 14.95 18.19
CA GLY A 162 10.09 14.74 19.51
C GLY A 162 9.10 14.55 20.66
N PHE A 163 7.89 14.04 20.42
CA PHE A 163 6.88 13.84 21.47
C PHE A 163 7.39 12.90 22.58
N ALA A 164 7.12 13.27 23.84
CA ALA A 164 7.36 12.43 25.00
C ALA A 164 6.24 11.38 25.14
N ILE A 165 6.46 10.20 24.60
CA ILE A 165 5.49 9.09 24.55
C ILE A 165 5.83 8.09 25.64
N SER A 166 4.84 7.70 26.46
CA SER A 166 5.00 6.67 27.49
C SER A 166 5.42 5.33 26.88
N LEU A 167 6.16 4.54 27.67
CA LEU A 167 6.64 3.21 27.24
C LEU A 167 5.48 2.30 26.85
N ASP A 168 4.39 2.32 27.62
CA ASP A 168 3.20 1.53 27.37
C ASP A 168 2.64 1.73 25.94
N LYS A 169 2.48 2.99 25.52
CA LYS A 169 2.00 3.33 24.17
C LYS A 169 2.97 2.90 23.07
N ARG A 170 4.28 2.91 23.34
CA ARG A 170 5.31 2.43 22.41
C ARG A 170 5.29 0.91 22.28
N VAL A 171 5.16 0.18 23.39
CA VAL A 171 5.07 -1.28 23.40
C VAL A 171 3.79 -1.74 22.70
N HIS A 172 2.65 -1.11 22.98
CA HIS A 172 1.39 -1.40 22.30
C HIS A 172 1.48 -1.14 20.79
N ALA A 173 2.15 -0.06 20.39
CA ALA A 173 2.39 0.23 18.97
C ALA A 173 3.33 -0.80 18.31
N ALA A 174 4.36 -1.25 19.03
CA ALA A 174 5.28 -2.29 18.56
C ALA A 174 4.56 -3.60 18.25
N SER A 175 3.60 -3.97 19.12
CA SER A 175 2.85 -5.22 19.01
C SER A 175 1.56 -5.07 18.20
N GLY A 176 1.36 -3.94 17.50
CA GLY A 176 0.17 -3.71 16.66
C GLY A 176 -1.16 -3.73 17.42
N GLY A 177 -1.13 -3.38 18.71
CA GLY A 177 -2.31 -3.47 19.60
C GLY A 177 -2.62 -4.89 20.09
N SER A 178 -1.88 -5.91 19.65
CA SER A 178 -1.94 -7.23 20.26
C SER A 178 -1.11 -7.21 21.55
N SER A 179 -1.71 -7.56 22.69
CA SER A 179 -0.89 -8.01 23.81
C SER A 179 -0.14 -9.25 23.33
N ALA A 180 1.18 -9.28 23.51
CA ALA A 180 1.98 -10.44 23.17
C ALA A 180 1.58 -11.57 24.12
N GLN A 181 0.56 -12.36 23.76
CA GLN A 181 0.47 -13.71 24.27
C GLN A 181 1.75 -14.39 23.80
N GLY A 182 2.56 -14.87 24.75
CA GLY A 182 3.80 -15.57 24.42
C GLY A 182 3.52 -16.71 23.44
N PRO A 183 4.52 -17.17 22.67
CA PRO A 183 4.31 -18.29 21.77
C PRO A 183 3.76 -19.48 22.58
N ASP A 184 2.55 -19.92 22.22
CA ASP A 184 1.94 -21.09 22.83
C ASP A 184 2.74 -22.32 22.41
N LEU A 185 3.40 -22.96 23.37
CA LEU A 185 4.26 -24.11 23.12
C LEU A 185 3.41 -25.38 23.13
N ASN A 186 3.66 -26.28 22.17
CA ASN A 186 3.00 -27.59 22.17
C ASN A 186 3.62 -28.51 23.24
N ILE A 187 3.17 -28.36 24.48
CA ILE A 187 3.73 -29.03 25.66
C ILE A 187 3.72 -30.55 25.47
N GLU A 188 2.64 -31.13 24.96
CA GLU A 188 2.50 -32.59 24.82
C GLU A 188 3.53 -33.22 23.89
N LYS A 189 3.80 -32.59 22.73
CA LYS A 189 4.78 -33.14 21.78
C LYS A 189 6.20 -33.02 22.30
N PHE A 190 6.53 -31.89 22.95
CA PHE A 190 7.85 -31.68 23.52
C PHE A 190 8.09 -32.62 24.72
N THR A 191 7.09 -32.84 25.57
CA THR A 191 7.22 -33.79 26.68
C THR A 191 7.33 -35.23 26.18
N ALA A 192 6.50 -35.65 25.22
CA ALA A 192 6.58 -36.98 24.62
C ALA A 192 7.96 -37.25 23.98
N LEU A 193 8.51 -36.27 23.26
CA LEU A 193 9.85 -36.37 22.69
C LEU A 193 10.92 -36.50 23.78
N SER A 194 10.83 -35.70 24.83
CA SER A 194 11.81 -35.69 25.92
C SER A 194 11.83 -37.03 26.67
N LEU A 195 10.65 -37.58 26.94
CA LEU A 195 10.49 -38.90 27.56
C LEU A 195 11.00 -40.03 26.66
N ALA A 196 10.72 -39.96 25.35
CA ALA A 196 11.23 -40.94 24.40
C ALA A 196 12.77 -40.96 24.39
N LEU A 197 13.41 -39.79 24.35
CA LEU A 197 14.87 -39.68 24.40
C LEU A 197 15.45 -40.18 25.72
N GLU A 198 14.84 -39.88 26.86
CA GLU A 198 15.29 -40.38 28.16
C GLU A 198 15.19 -41.91 28.25
N SER A 199 14.10 -42.49 27.75
CA SER A 199 13.92 -43.95 27.73
C SER A 199 14.93 -44.64 26.82
N ALA A 200 15.23 -44.06 25.65
CA ALA A 200 16.22 -44.58 24.73
C ALA A 200 17.64 -44.53 25.31
N ASP A 201 18.01 -43.45 26.02
CA ASP A 201 19.34 -43.34 26.66
C ASP A 201 19.51 -44.38 27.77
N LYS A 202 18.47 -44.61 28.61
CA LYS A 202 18.52 -45.65 29.65
C LYS A 202 18.72 -47.05 29.04
N GLN A 203 17.95 -47.40 28.02
CA GLN A 203 18.08 -48.68 27.32
C GLN A 203 19.47 -48.87 26.72
N ALA A 204 20.02 -47.83 26.07
CA ALA A 204 21.35 -47.89 25.49
C ALA A 204 22.45 -48.12 26.55
N ARG A 205 22.34 -47.50 27.73
CA ARG A 205 23.28 -47.70 28.83
C ARG A 205 23.20 -49.10 29.41
N GLU A 206 21.99 -49.62 29.62
CA GLU A 206 21.77 -50.98 30.12
C GLU A 206 22.34 -52.03 29.15
N GLU A 207 22.11 -51.87 27.84
CA GLU A 207 22.69 -52.77 26.83
C GLU A 207 24.22 -52.75 26.85
N LEU A 208 24.83 -51.57 26.97
CA LEU A 208 26.28 -51.43 27.06
C LEU A 208 26.84 -52.08 28.34
N GLU A 209 26.18 -51.91 29.47
CA GLU A 209 26.58 -52.52 30.74
C GLU A 209 26.53 -54.05 30.63
N LEU A 210 25.41 -54.62 30.18
CA LEU A 210 25.27 -56.06 29.95
C LEU A 210 26.31 -56.61 28.97
N ARG A 211 26.59 -55.87 27.89
CA ARG A 211 27.61 -56.26 26.90
C ARG A 211 29.02 -56.23 27.51
N ASN A 212 29.32 -55.25 28.34
CA ASN A 212 30.61 -55.14 29.03
C ASN A 212 30.77 -56.24 30.08
N GLU A 213 29.73 -56.56 30.84
CA GLU A 213 29.71 -57.68 31.77
C GLU A 213 29.92 -59.02 31.06
N HIS A 214 29.21 -59.26 29.95
CA HIS A 214 29.39 -60.47 29.16
C HIS A 214 30.81 -60.59 28.60
N ARG A 215 31.37 -59.49 28.06
CA ARG A 215 32.78 -59.45 27.61
C ARG A 215 33.75 -59.76 28.75
N LYS A 216 33.50 -59.22 29.94
CA LYS A 216 34.31 -59.49 31.14
C LYS A 216 34.23 -60.96 31.56
N GLN A 217 33.04 -61.57 31.55
CA GLN A 217 32.86 -62.98 31.85
C GLN A 217 33.57 -63.89 30.84
N LEU A 218 33.47 -63.58 29.54
CA LEU A 218 34.20 -64.31 28.50
C LEU A 218 35.72 -64.20 28.69
N ALA A 219 36.23 -63.00 29.00
CA ALA A 219 37.66 -62.81 29.26
C ALA A 219 38.13 -63.61 30.50
N ILE A 220 37.34 -63.65 31.58
CA ILE A 220 37.64 -64.45 32.77
C ILE A 220 37.64 -65.95 32.42
N ARG A 221 36.67 -66.43 31.63
CA ARG A 221 36.63 -67.83 31.18
C ARG A 221 37.84 -68.17 30.31
N GLU A 222 38.20 -67.31 29.36
CA GLU A 222 39.36 -67.50 28.50
C GLU A 222 40.68 -67.51 29.30
N GLN A 223 40.81 -66.63 30.30
CA GLN A 223 41.94 -66.64 31.23
C GLN A 223 42.00 -67.96 32.03
N ALA A 224 40.86 -68.42 32.59
CA ALA A 224 40.80 -69.67 33.34
C ALA A 224 41.11 -70.90 32.46
N GLU A 225 40.69 -70.91 31.19
CA GLU A 225 41.05 -71.95 30.23
C GLU A 225 42.55 -71.93 29.91
N LYS A 226 43.14 -70.75 29.69
CA LYS A 226 44.59 -70.57 29.49
C LYS A 226 45.39 -71.06 30.71
N GLU A 227 44.96 -70.73 31.92
CA GLU A 227 45.59 -71.21 33.15
C GLU A 227 45.51 -72.74 33.28
N LYS A 228 44.36 -73.35 32.96
CA LYS A 228 44.20 -74.82 32.93
C LYS A 228 45.13 -75.47 31.90
N GLN A 229 45.23 -74.89 30.70
CA GLN A 229 46.13 -75.37 29.65
C GLN A 229 47.60 -75.30 30.09
N LEU A 230 48.02 -74.16 30.68
CA LEU A 230 49.37 -73.99 31.22
C LEU A 230 49.67 -75.00 32.34
N LYS A 231 48.71 -75.24 33.25
CA LYS A 231 48.86 -76.23 34.32
C LYS A 231 49.00 -77.66 33.78
N ALA A 232 48.19 -78.05 32.80
CA ALA A 232 48.31 -79.36 32.15
C ALA A 232 49.65 -79.56 31.43
N LEU A 233 50.19 -78.50 30.78
CA LEU A 233 51.53 -78.53 30.19
C LEU A 233 52.63 -78.68 31.25
N LEU A 234 52.52 -77.98 32.38
CA LEU A 234 53.46 -78.10 33.51
C LEU A 234 53.45 -79.51 34.10
N ASP A 235 52.28 -80.09 34.33
CA ASP A 235 52.16 -81.45 34.88
C ASP A 235 52.73 -82.50 33.92
N LYS A 236 52.49 -82.37 32.61
CA LYS A 236 53.13 -83.21 31.58
C LYS A 236 54.67 -83.07 31.60
N SER A 237 55.19 -81.85 31.72
CA SER A 237 56.64 -81.61 31.82
C SER A 237 57.26 -82.24 33.08
N ARG A 238 56.57 -82.15 34.23
CA ARG A 238 56.99 -82.80 35.48
C ARG A 238 56.98 -84.33 35.37
N GLN A 239 55.97 -84.92 34.73
CA GLN A 239 55.91 -86.37 34.47
C GLN A 239 57.06 -86.83 33.56
N ALA A 240 57.35 -86.08 32.49
CA ALA A 240 58.48 -86.38 31.60
C ALA A 240 59.82 -86.35 32.36
N LYS A 241 60.05 -85.35 33.23
CA LYS A 241 61.25 -85.31 34.08
C LYS A 241 61.35 -86.52 35.03
N ARG A 242 60.25 -86.91 35.70
CA ARG A 242 60.23 -88.11 36.57
C ARG A 242 60.59 -89.38 35.80
N ASN A 243 60.11 -89.55 34.57
CA ASN A 243 60.44 -90.72 33.75
C ASN A 243 61.93 -90.76 33.36
N ILE A 244 62.56 -89.60 33.11
CA ILE A 244 64.01 -89.50 32.86
C ILE A 244 64.80 -89.89 34.12
N ASP A 245 64.36 -89.46 35.31
CA ASP A 245 65.01 -89.82 36.57
C ASP A 245 64.95 -91.34 36.84
N TYR A 246 63.82 -91.99 36.52
CA TYR A 246 63.69 -93.46 36.62
C TYR A 246 64.61 -94.23 35.65
N ASP A 247 64.80 -93.71 34.42
CA ASP A 247 65.69 -94.34 33.43
C ASP A 247 67.18 -94.14 33.80
N HIS A 248 67.51 -93.00 34.43
CA HIS A 248 68.85 -92.75 34.97
C HIS A 248 69.20 -93.68 36.15
N ASP A 249 68.22 -94.07 36.97
CA ASP A 249 68.46 -94.95 38.12
C ASP A 249 68.62 -96.44 37.69
N HIS A 250 67.95 -96.87 36.62
CA HIS A 250 68.13 -98.20 36.02
C HIS A 250 69.49 -98.36 35.32
N THR A 251 70.00 -97.31 34.68
CA THR A 251 71.33 -97.33 34.05
C THR A 251 72.46 -97.34 35.10
N ARG A 252 72.31 -96.65 36.25
CA ARG A 252 73.26 -96.73 37.38
C ARG A 252 73.35 -98.11 38.02
N LYS A 253 72.25 -98.87 38.10
CA LYS A 253 72.25 -100.24 38.65
C LYS A 253 72.99 -101.26 37.78
N ARG A 254 73.07 -101.07 36.46
CA ARG A 254 73.82 -101.96 35.56
C ARG A 254 75.34 -101.81 35.64
N TYR A 255 75.85 -100.67 36.12
CA TYR A 255 77.30 -100.41 36.23
C TYR A 255 77.91 -100.74 37.60
N ARG A 256 77.13 -101.28 38.55
CA ARG A 256 77.60 -101.61 39.91
C ARG A 256 77.80 -103.12 40.17
N GLY A 257 77.80 -103.92 39.12
CA GLY A 257 78.05 -105.37 39.17
C GLY A 257 79.15 -105.79 38.19
N SER A 258 80.40 -105.55 38.58
CA SER A 258 81.63 -106.23 38.12
C SER A 258 82.76 -105.89 39.09
#